data_AF-A0A261GN15-F1
#
_entry.id   AF-A0A261GN15-F1
#
_cell.length_a   1.000
_cell.length_b   1.000
_cell.length_c   1.000
_cell.angle_alpha   90.00
_cell.angle_beta   90.00
_cell.angle_gamma   90.00
#
_symmetry.space_group_name_H-M   'P 1'
#
loop_
_entity.id
_entity.type
_entity.pdbx_description
1 polymer ?
#
loop_
_entity_poly.entity_id
_entity_poly.type
_entity_poly.pdbx_seq_one_letter_code
_entity_poly.pdbx_strand_id
1 'polypeptide(L)'
;MGLIRTLVDYGQQAYDGLKPPAKTADQPAQSAVEDINYPQIKLSGEVQTDQKPKLSVKEFRQSLGQDTAFIQMTIRQKLAEYGANPRANVQLYRDDTGAIRLNGNLPAETAANIEQDINRNPDFKHRYLRISQNQPTLEYIQNNLNIRQTYGSNNSLFDSLISADPANNSLQDLTTRFSNLGKGQRQGNYSEADEKPAKGFSISV
;
A
#
# COMPACT_ATOMS: atom_id res chain seq x y z
N MET A 1 -67.27 25.26 17.22
CA MET A 1 -66.12 26.11 17.59
C MET A 1 -65.36 25.43 18.72
N GLY A 2 -64.06 25.18 18.53
CA GLY A 2 -63.09 25.05 19.63
C GLY A 2 -62.65 23.64 20.03
N LEU A 3 -61.79 22.98 19.24
CA LEU A 3 -61.01 21.81 19.69
C LEU A 3 -59.65 21.65 18.97
N ILE A 4 -58.80 22.69 18.84
CA ILE A 4 -57.36 22.49 18.51
C ILE A 4 -56.54 23.68 19.02
N ARG A 5 -55.62 23.44 19.97
CA ARG A 5 -54.29 24.10 20.17
C ARG A 5 -53.93 24.27 21.65
N THR A 6 -53.35 23.23 22.22
CA THR A 6 -52.60 23.28 23.49
C THR A 6 -51.20 22.68 23.35
N LEU A 7 -50.57 22.80 22.18
CA LEU A 7 -49.22 22.25 21.92
C LEU A 7 -48.32 23.16 21.05
N VAL A 8 -48.52 24.48 21.08
CA VAL A 8 -47.65 25.44 20.36
C VAL A 8 -47.38 26.65 21.25
N ASP A 9 -46.79 26.43 22.42
CA ASP A 9 -46.23 27.52 23.24
C ASP A 9 -44.81 27.19 23.76
N TYR A 10 -44.33 25.95 23.58
CA TYR A 10 -42.99 25.52 23.98
C TYR A 10 -41.91 25.68 22.87
N GLY A 11 -42.24 26.38 21.78
CA GLY A 11 -41.39 26.44 20.57
C GLY A 11 -40.70 27.78 20.27
N GLN A 12 -41.08 28.88 20.94
CA GLN A 12 -40.61 30.23 20.56
C GLN A 12 -39.54 30.83 21.49
N GLN A 13 -39.18 30.18 22.59
CA GLN A 13 -38.09 30.69 23.46
C GLN A 13 -36.68 30.22 23.05
N ALA A 14 -36.56 29.36 22.04
CA ALA A 14 -35.28 28.78 21.64
C ALA A 14 -34.54 29.52 20.49
N TYR A 15 -35.11 30.58 19.92
CA TYR A 15 -34.52 31.25 18.73
C TYR A 15 -34.00 32.67 18.94
N ASP A 16 -34.19 33.29 20.11
CA ASP A 16 -33.76 34.68 20.36
C ASP A 16 -32.34 34.81 20.95
N GLY A 17 -31.63 33.69 21.17
CA GLY A 17 -30.32 33.68 21.83
C GLY A 17 -29.08 33.61 20.92
N LEU A 18 -29.23 33.48 19.60
CA LEU A 18 -28.11 33.23 18.68
C LEU A 18 -27.82 34.38 17.71
N LYS A 19 -27.49 35.55 18.25
CA LYS A 19 -26.79 36.58 17.45
C LYS A 19 -25.72 37.29 18.29
N PRO A 20 -24.43 37.22 17.89
CA PRO A 20 -23.36 37.83 18.67
C PRO A 20 -23.19 39.32 18.34
N PRO A 21 -22.97 40.19 19.33
CA PRO A 21 -22.22 41.41 19.13
C PRO A 21 -20.83 41.31 19.76
N ALA A 22 -19.86 41.78 18.99
CA ALA A 22 -18.46 41.91 19.36
C ALA A 22 -18.23 43.11 20.30
N LYS A 23 -17.12 42.99 21.04
CA LYS A 23 -16.19 44.05 21.51
C LYS A 23 -16.53 44.89 22.77
N THR A 24 -15.66 44.67 23.76
CA THR A 24 -14.85 45.61 24.59
C THR A 24 -15.23 45.85 26.05
N ALA A 25 -14.18 45.74 26.86
CA ALA A 25 -13.83 46.52 28.07
C ALA A 25 -14.27 46.03 29.46
N ASP A 26 -13.22 45.70 30.22
CA ASP A 26 -12.97 45.89 31.66
C ASP A 26 -13.68 45.05 32.74
N GLN A 27 -12.80 44.48 33.58
CA GLN A 27 -12.94 43.72 34.84
C GLN A 27 -13.64 44.51 35.98
N PRO A 28 -13.84 43.94 37.19
CA PRO A 28 -14.09 42.54 37.58
C PRO A 28 -15.30 42.44 38.55
N ALA A 29 -16.00 41.31 38.57
CA ALA A 29 -16.90 40.98 39.70
C ALA A 29 -16.62 39.55 40.16
N GLN A 30 -16.03 39.46 41.34
CA GLN A 30 -15.78 38.24 42.08
C GLN A 30 -17.10 37.54 42.38
N SER A 31 -17.28 36.34 41.83
CA SER A 31 -18.27 35.38 42.30
C SER A 31 -17.53 34.21 42.90
N ALA A 32 -17.60 34.09 44.22
CA ALA A 32 -17.23 32.89 44.94
C ALA A 32 -18.07 31.73 44.40
N VAL A 33 -17.41 30.76 43.79
CA VAL A 33 -17.99 29.46 43.47
C VAL A 33 -17.04 28.43 44.07
N GLU A 34 -17.57 27.67 45.02
CA GLU A 34 -16.91 26.52 45.63
C GLU A 34 -16.30 25.63 44.55
N ASP A 35 -14.99 25.43 44.65
CA ASP A 35 -14.20 24.53 43.82
C ASP A 35 -14.63 23.10 44.11
N ILE A 36 -15.65 22.62 43.41
CA ILE A 36 -15.92 21.19 43.33
C ILE A 36 -14.79 20.62 42.47
N ASN A 37 -13.72 20.19 43.14
CA ASN A 37 -12.60 19.50 42.55
C ASN A 37 -13.06 18.12 42.04
N TYR A 38 -13.63 18.10 40.84
CA TYR A 38 -13.75 16.85 40.09
C TYR A 38 -12.33 16.40 39.77
N PRO A 39 -11.91 15.19 40.16
CA PRO A 39 -10.67 14.64 39.65
C PRO A 39 -10.81 14.59 38.13
N GLN A 40 -10.10 15.49 37.45
CA GLN A 40 -9.90 15.42 36.02
C GLN A 40 -9.12 14.13 35.79
N ILE A 41 -9.83 13.04 35.52
CA ILE A 41 -9.23 11.82 35.01
C ILE A 41 -8.73 12.18 33.61
N LYS A 42 -7.55 12.81 33.56
CA LYS A 42 -6.77 12.89 32.36
C LYS A 42 -6.37 11.46 32.09
N LEU A 43 -7.01 10.86 31.08
CA LEU A 43 -6.55 9.60 30.51
C LEU A 43 -5.18 9.90 29.89
N SER A 44 -4.13 9.90 30.70
CA SER A 44 -2.73 9.85 30.27
C SER A 44 -2.42 8.45 29.77
N GLY A 45 -3.26 7.97 28.86
CA GLY A 45 -2.84 7.08 27.81
C GLY A 45 -2.19 7.94 26.74
N GLU A 46 -1.00 8.48 27.02
CA GLU A 46 -0.03 8.51 25.94
C GLU A 46 0.12 7.06 25.53
N VAL A 47 -0.67 6.65 24.55
CA VAL A 47 -0.26 5.58 23.65
C VAL A 47 1.03 6.14 23.11
N GLN A 48 2.15 5.73 23.70
CA GLN A 48 3.44 5.89 23.08
C GLN A 48 3.22 5.32 21.69
N THR A 49 3.06 6.20 20.71
CA THR A 49 3.12 5.81 19.33
C THR A 49 4.59 5.53 19.18
N ASP A 50 4.99 4.31 19.58
CA ASP A 50 6.26 3.72 19.26
C ASP A 50 6.39 3.95 17.77
N GLN A 51 7.15 4.98 17.40
CA GLN A 51 7.31 5.37 16.01
C GLN A 51 8.13 4.25 15.42
N LYS A 52 7.41 3.24 14.90
CA LYS A 52 8.03 2.04 14.38
C LYS A 52 9.07 2.45 13.35
N PRO A 53 10.24 1.79 13.38
CA PRO A 53 11.43 2.26 12.70
C PRO A 53 11.15 2.55 11.23
N LYS A 54 11.65 3.71 10.76
CA LYS A 54 11.51 4.14 9.37
C LYS A 54 12.08 3.07 8.45
N LEU A 55 11.19 2.38 7.75
CA LEU A 55 11.54 1.31 6.82
C LEU A 55 12.36 1.92 5.66
N SER A 56 13.55 1.38 5.40
CA SER A 56 14.45 1.83 4.30
C SER A 56 13.94 1.38 2.92
N VAL A 57 12.71 1.75 2.58
CA VAL A 57 12.06 1.38 1.30
C VAL A 57 12.63 2.17 0.13
N LYS A 58 13.30 3.31 0.39
CA LYS A 58 13.72 4.27 -0.63
C LYS A 58 14.80 3.74 -1.57
N GLU A 59 15.89 3.21 -1.03
CA GLU A 59 17.01 2.67 -1.81
C GLU A 59 16.58 1.46 -2.64
N PHE A 60 15.71 0.63 -2.06
CA PHE A 60 15.17 -0.53 -2.74
C PHE A 60 14.22 -0.16 -3.89
N ARG A 61 13.33 0.83 -3.71
CA ARG A 61 12.51 1.37 -4.81
C ARG A 61 13.37 1.86 -5.95
N GLN A 62 14.50 2.48 -5.64
CA GLN A 62 15.46 2.92 -6.64
C GLN A 62 16.08 1.72 -7.37
N SER A 63 16.53 0.68 -6.66
CA SER A 63 17.07 -0.55 -7.29
C SER A 63 16.04 -1.27 -8.16
N LEU A 64 14.80 -1.45 -7.70
CA LEU A 64 13.75 -2.06 -8.54
C LEU A 64 13.38 -1.19 -9.71
N GLY A 65 13.37 0.13 -9.53
CA GLY A 65 13.17 1.08 -10.62
C GLY A 65 14.26 0.92 -11.68
N GLN A 66 15.52 0.77 -11.26
CA GLN A 66 16.65 0.51 -12.15
C GLN A 66 16.52 -0.84 -12.85
N ASP A 67 16.16 -1.91 -12.14
CA ASP A 67 15.98 -3.24 -12.74
C ASP A 67 14.80 -3.27 -13.72
N THR A 68 13.71 -2.57 -13.39
CA THR A 68 12.55 -2.42 -14.28
C THR A 68 12.90 -1.63 -15.52
N ALA A 69 13.61 -0.50 -15.37
CA ALA A 69 14.05 0.33 -16.48
C ALA A 69 15.03 -0.43 -17.39
N PHE A 70 15.93 -1.22 -16.81
CA PHE A 70 16.83 -2.09 -17.55
C PHE A 70 16.05 -3.10 -18.40
N ILE A 71 15.10 -3.83 -17.81
CA ILE A 71 14.28 -4.79 -18.54
C ILE A 71 13.50 -4.12 -19.65
N GLN A 72 12.81 -3.00 -19.36
CA GLN A 72 12.09 -2.24 -20.36
C GLN A 72 13.01 -1.83 -21.52
N MET A 73 14.18 -1.28 -21.22
CA MET A 73 15.16 -0.89 -22.24
C MET A 73 15.64 -2.08 -23.07
N THR A 74 15.97 -3.21 -22.44
CA THR A 74 16.38 -4.43 -23.16
C THR A 74 15.28 -4.92 -24.07
N ILE A 75 14.03 -4.93 -23.63
CA ILE A 75 12.91 -5.32 -24.48
C ILE A 75 12.72 -4.35 -25.64
N ARG A 76 12.76 -3.04 -25.39
CA ARG A 76 12.64 -2.05 -26.48
C ARG A 76 13.74 -2.21 -27.51
N GLN A 77 14.96 -2.47 -27.05
CA GLN A 77 16.10 -2.75 -27.92
C GLN A 77 15.88 -4.03 -28.72
N LYS A 78 15.43 -5.12 -28.10
CA LYS A 78 15.13 -6.39 -28.77
C LYS A 78 14.00 -6.22 -29.79
N LEU A 79 12.93 -5.50 -29.45
CA LEU A 79 11.86 -5.19 -30.38
C LEU A 79 12.39 -4.44 -31.62
N ALA A 80 13.26 -3.44 -31.42
CA ALA A 80 13.89 -2.71 -32.52
C ALA A 80 14.78 -3.61 -33.39
N GLU A 81 15.58 -4.49 -32.78
CA GLU A 81 16.49 -5.42 -33.48
C GLU A 81 15.74 -6.36 -34.44
N TYR A 82 14.54 -6.82 -34.06
CA TYR A 82 13.71 -7.69 -34.88
C TYR A 82 12.67 -6.95 -35.72
N GLY A 83 12.80 -5.63 -35.87
CA GLY A 83 11.92 -4.81 -36.73
C GLY A 83 10.51 -4.56 -36.18
N ALA A 84 10.27 -4.87 -34.91
CA ALA A 84 9.03 -4.55 -34.21
C ALA A 84 9.04 -3.10 -33.69
N ASN A 85 7.86 -2.56 -33.43
CA ASN A 85 7.74 -1.21 -32.85
C ASN A 85 8.31 -1.21 -31.41
N PRO A 86 9.34 -0.39 -31.10
CA PRO A 86 9.92 -0.31 -29.75
C PRO A 86 8.96 0.24 -28.69
N ARG A 87 7.81 0.79 -29.11
CA ARG A 87 6.73 1.26 -28.24
C ARG A 87 5.50 0.35 -28.29
N ALA A 88 5.63 -0.86 -28.83
CA ALA A 88 4.56 -1.85 -28.79
C ALA A 88 4.28 -2.23 -27.33
N ASN A 89 3.01 -2.25 -26.95
CA ASN A 89 2.59 -2.79 -25.66
C ASN A 89 2.87 -4.29 -25.65
N VAL A 90 3.92 -4.68 -24.93
CA VAL A 90 4.29 -6.08 -24.71
C VAL A 90 4.27 -6.38 -23.22
N GLN A 91 3.82 -7.57 -22.87
CA GLN A 91 3.76 -8.07 -21.51
C GLN A 91 4.72 -9.23 -21.35
N LEU A 92 5.60 -9.14 -20.36
CA LEU A 92 6.49 -10.22 -19.98
C LEU A 92 5.88 -11.02 -18.84
N TYR A 93 5.83 -12.34 -18.94
CA TYR A 93 5.36 -13.20 -17.86
C TYR A 93 6.25 -14.42 -17.72
N ARG A 94 6.22 -15.05 -16.55
CA ARG A 94 6.88 -16.33 -16.30
C ARG A 94 5.88 -17.46 -16.55
N ASP A 95 6.26 -18.45 -17.33
CA ASP A 95 5.47 -19.68 -17.50
C ASP A 95 5.76 -20.71 -16.41
N ASP A 96 5.01 -21.81 -16.40
CA ASP A 96 5.13 -22.89 -15.40
C ASP A 96 6.48 -23.62 -15.48
N THR A 97 7.14 -23.58 -16.65
CA THR A 97 8.51 -24.11 -16.84
C THR A 97 9.58 -23.19 -16.25
N GLY A 98 9.17 -21.98 -15.85
CA GLY A 98 10.04 -20.94 -15.32
C GLY A 98 10.74 -20.10 -16.38
N ALA A 99 10.40 -20.27 -17.65
CA ALA A 99 10.88 -19.46 -18.76
C ALA A 99 10.12 -18.12 -18.83
N ILE A 100 10.78 -17.10 -19.35
CA ILE A 100 10.18 -15.78 -19.55
C ILE A 100 9.55 -15.77 -20.94
N ARG A 101 8.25 -15.51 -20.99
CA ARG A 101 7.45 -15.43 -22.20
C ARG A 101 7.03 -14.00 -22.49
N LEU A 102 6.78 -13.72 -23.76
CA LEU A 102 6.39 -12.41 -24.24
C LEU A 102 5.01 -12.51 -24.89
N ASN A 103 4.05 -11.77 -24.36
CA ASN A 103 2.72 -11.62 -24.93
C ASN A 103 2.59 -10.21 -25.53
N GLY A 104 2.22 -10.12 -26.81
CA GLY A 104 2.03 -8.85 -27.48
C GLY A 104 1.56 -9.01 -28.92
N ASN A 105 1.18 -7.91 -29.56
CA ASN A 105 0.79 -7.91 -30.97
C ASN A 105 2.03 -7.95 -31.87
N LEU A 106 2.70 -9.11 -31.89
CA LEU A 106 3.91 -9.38 -32.65
C LEU A 106 3.74 -10.65 -33.48
N PRO A 107 4.46 -10.79 -34.61
CA PRO A 107 4.57 -12.06 -35.30
C PRO A 107 5.11 -13.15 -34.36
N ALA A 108 4.54 -14.35 -34.43
CA ALA A 108 4.90 -15.46 -33.53
C ALA A 108 6.39 -15.82 -33.63
N GLU A 109 6.98 -15.77 -34.83
CA GLU A 109 8.41 -16.01 -35.06
C GLU A 109 9.28 -14.96 -34.37
N THR A 110 8.92 -13.68 -34.50
CA THR A 110 9.61 -12.57 -33.82
C THR A 110 9.52 -12.71 -32.30
N ALA A 111 8.34 -13.05 -31.77
CA ALA A 111 8.16 -13.28 -30.34
C ALA A 111 9.03 -14.44 -29.83
N ALA A 112 9.06 -15.57 -30.54
CA ALA A 112 9.87 -16.73 -30.17
C ALA A 112 11.38 -16.43 -30.18
N ASN A 113 11.87 -15.71 -31.19
CA ASN A 113 13.27 -15.30 -31.28
C ASN A 113 13.67 -14.36 -30.13
N ILE A 114 12.79 -13.40 -29.79
CA ILE A 114 12.98 -12.49 -28.66
C ILE A 114 12.98 -13.27 -27.34
N GLU A 115 12.02 -14.18 -27.14
CA GLU A 115 11.96 -15.04 -25.95
C GLU A 115 13.23 -15.86 -25.79
N GLN A 116 13.73 -16.46 -26.87
CA GLN A 116 14.97 -17.25 -26.83
C GLN A 116 16.18 -16.40 -26.41
N ASP A 117 16.32 -15.20 -26.96
CA ASP A 117 17.41 -14.27 -26.62
C ASP A 117 17.34 -13.85 -25.14
N ILE A 118 16.16 -13.44 -24.68
CA ILE A 118 15.91 -13.04 -23.29
C ILE A 118 16.22 -14.20 -22.33
N ASN A 119 15.79 -15.41 -22.67
CA ASN A 119 16.03 -16.58 -21.82
C ASN A 119 17.48 -17.05 -21.86
N ARG A 120 18.25 -16.69 -22.88
CA ARG A 120 19.70 -16.97 -22.94
C ARG A 120 20.50 -16.03 -22.04
N ASN A 121 20.00 -14.83 -21.76
CA ASN A 121 20.69 -13.85 -20.93
C ASN A 121 20.46 -14.10 -19.42
N PRO A 122 21.48 -14.52 -18.66
CA PRO A 122 21.34 -14.77 -17.22
C PRO A 122 21.12 -13.49 -16.40
N ASP A 123 21.66 -12.35 -16.83
CA ASP A 123 21.49 -11.07 -16.12
C ASP A 123 20.03 -10.61 -16.20
N PHE A 124 19.42 -10.71 -17.38
CA PHE A 124 18.00 -10.41 -17.56
C PHE A 124 17.12 -11.30 -16.68
N LYS A 125 17.36 -12.62 -16.70
CA LYS A 125 16.63 -13.58 -15.86
C LYS A 125 16.74 -13.24 -14.39
N HIS A 126 17.94 -12.95 -13.90
CA HIS A 126 18.17 -12.64 -12.50
C HIS A 126 17.45 -11.36 -12.07
N ARG A 127 17.50 -10.30 -12.89
CA ARG A 127 16.78 -9.05 -12.60
C ARG A 127 15.27 -9.25 -12.65
N TYR A 128 14.75 -9.92 -13.67
CA TYR A 128 13.31 -10.21 -13.77
C TYR A 128 12.81 -11.00 -12.56
N LEU A 129 13.55 -12.03 -12.12
CA LEU A 129 13.22 -12.81 -10.92
C LEU A 129 13.25 -11.94 -9.66
N ARG A 130 14.24 -11.07 -9.52
CA ARG A 130 14.33 -10.15 -8.39
C ARG A 130 13.13 -9.21 -8.31
N ILE A 131 12.71 -8.63 -9.44
CA ILE A 131 11.53 -7.77 -9.46
C ILE A 131 10.28 -8.60 -9.14
N SER A 132 10.11 -9.74 -9.80
CA SER A 132 8.95 -10.62 -9.60
C SER A 132 8.78 -11.09 -8.16
N GLN A 133 9.86 -11.36 -7.45
CA GLN A 133 9.82 -11.82 -6.05
C GLN A 133 9.55 -10.68 -5.07
N ASN A 134 10.11 -9.49 -5.35
CA ASN A 134 10.08 -8.39 -4.39
C ASN A 134 8.93 -7.40 -4.61
N GLN A 135 8.35 -7.34 -5.82
CA GLN A 135 7.24 -6.43 -6.13
C GLN A 135 6.03 -6.66 -5.20
N PRO A 136 5.55 -7.90 -4.98
CA PRO A 136 4.37 -8.11 -4.12
C PRO A 136 4.59 -7.65 -2.68
N THR A 137 5.79 -7.87 -2.14
CA THR A 137 6.18 -7.41 -0.81
C THR A 137 6.17 -5.88 -0.75
N LEU A 138 6.74 -5.21 -1.76
CA LEU A 138 6.77 -3.76 -1.84
C LEU A 138 5.37 -3.15 -1.90
N GLU A 139 4.50 -3.67 -2.78
CA GLU A 139 3.10 -3.22 -2.91
C GLU A 139 2.34 -3.39 -1.60
N TYR A 140 2.50 -4.55 -0.93
CA TYR A 140 1.87 -4.81 0.36
C TYR A 140 2.32 -3.81 1.42
N ILE A 141 3.63 -3.56 1.54
CA ILE A 141 4.18 -2.58 2.48
C ILE A 141 3.62 -1.19 2.19
N GLN A 142 3.62 -0.76 0.92
CA GLN A 142 3.11 0.57 0.54
C GLN A 142 1.63 0.73 0.86
N ASN A 143 0.81 -0.26 0.53
CA ASN A 143 -0.61 -0.22 0.83
C ASN A 143 -0.88 -0.12 2.34
N ASN A 144 -0.18 -0.91 3.16
CA ASN A 144 -0.34 -0.85 4.62
C ASN A 144 0.16 0.47 5.21
N LEU A 145 1.27 1.02 4.69
CA LEU A 145 1.74 2.35 5.09
C LEU A 145 0.73 3.44 4.74
N ASN A 146 0.12 3.39 3.56
CA ASN A 146 -0.90 4.34 3.14
C ASN A 146 -2.16 4.23 4.02
N ILE A 147 -2.63 3.01 4.30
CA ILE A 147 -3.79 2.78 5.17
C ILE A 147 -3.52 3.29 6.60
N ARG A 148 -2.31 3.05 7.13
CA ARG A 148 -1.88 3.60 8.43
C ARG A 148 -1.88 5.13 8.45
N GLN A 149 -1.32 5.75 7.42
CA GLN A 149 -1.25 7.21 7.32
C GLN A 149 -2.64 7.84 7.17
N THR A 150 -3.51 7.23 6.37
CA THR A 150 -4.83 7.77 6.05
C THR A 150 -5.84 7.55 7.17
N TYR A 151 -5.82 6.37 7.81
CA TYR A 151 -6.88 5.92 8.72
C TYR A 151 -6.39 5.61 10.12
N GLY A 152 -5.08 5.70 10.40
CA GLY A 152 -4.51 5.34 11.71
C GLY A 152 -4.62 3.85 12.07
N SER A 153 -4.99 2.99 11.11
CA SER A 153 -5.27 1.58 11.37
C SER A 153 -4.00 0.73 11.42
N ASN A 154 -3.84 -0.05 12.49
CA ASN A 154 -2.72 -0.97 12.68
C ASN A 154 -3.10 -2.37 12.19
N ASN A 155 -2.40 -2.85 11.17
CA ASN A 155 -2.49 -4.23 10.71
C ASN A 155 -1.48 -5.12 11.44
N SER A 156 -1.96 -6.02 12.30
CA SER A 156 -1.14 -6.94 13.10
C SER A 156 -0.24 -7.85 12.24
N LEU A 157 -0.69 -8.25 11.04
CA LEU A 157 0.13 -9.04 10.11
C LEU A 157 1.31 -8.20 9.60
N PHE A 158 1.06 -6.95 9.21
CA PHE A 158 2.13 -6.05 8.77
C PHE A 158 3.07 -5.70 9.93
N ASP A 159 2.55 -5.54 11.16
CA ASP A 159 3.38 -5.37 12.35
C ASP A 159 4.27 -6.58 12.64
N SER A 160 3.81 -7.80 12.35
CA SER A 160 4.62 -9.01 12.52
C SER A 160 5.75 -9.13 11.49
N LEU A 161 5.61 -8.50 10.32
CA LEU A 161 6.65 -8.48 9.30
C LEU A 161 7.80 -7.53 9.69
N ILE A 162 7.48 -6.44 10.39
CA ILE A 162 8.46 -5.42 10.76
C ILE A 162 9.10 -5.79 12.11
N SER A 163 10.42 -5.94 12.09
CA SER A 163 11.24 -6.06 13.30
C SER A 163 11.24 -4.77 14.11
N ALA A 164 11.33 -4.90 15.43
CA ALA A 164 11.64 -3.78 16.32
C ALA A 164 13.02 -3.16 16.00
N ASP A 165 13.97 -3.98 15.54
CA ASP A 165 15.29 -3.52 15.10
C ASP A 165 15.25 -3.03 13.64
N PRO A 166 15.57 -1.75 13.37
CA PRO A 166 15.67 -1.19 12.02
C PRO A 166 16.63 -1.96 11.10
N ALA A 167 17.72 -2.53 11.63
CA ALA A 167 18.71 -3.25 10.82
C ALA A 167 18.13 -4.53 10.18
N ASN A 168 17.13 -5.12 10.83
CA ASN A 168 16.43 -6.33 10.40
C ASN A 168 15.15 -6.02 9.58
N ASN A 169 14.99 -4.79 9.10
CA ASN A 169 13.89 -4.38 8.24
C ASN A 169 14.33 -4.20 6.77
N SER A 170 15.41 -4.88 6.39
CA SER A 170 15.82 -4.97 4.98
C SER A 170 14.74 -5.68 4.17
N LEU A 171 14.54 -5.30 2.91
CA LEU A 171 13.48 -5.95 2.13
C LEU A 171 13.75 -7.43 1.86
N GLN A 172 15.01 -7.86 1.79
CA GLN A 172 15.32 -9.29 1.66
C GLN A 172 14.73 -10.07 2.85
N ASP A 173 14.88 -9.51 4.05
CA ASP A 173 14.34 -10.09 5.27
C ASP A 173 12.81 -10.00 5.30
N LEU A 174 12.24 -8.84 4.97
CA LEU A 174 10.79 -8.65 4.85
C LEU A 174 10.15 -9.58 3.81
N THR A 175 10.81 -9.80 2.67
CA THR A 175 10.35 -10.70 1.60
C THR A 175 10.44 -12.15 2.04
N THR A 176 11.49 -12.52 2.77
CA THR A 176 11.62 -13.86 3.35
C THR A 176 10.50 -14.11 4.37
N ARG A 177 10.25 -13.17 5.28
CA ARG A 177 9.14 -13.24 6.25
C ARG A 177 7.78 -13.27 5.57
N PHE A 178 7.57 -12.43 4.56
CA PHE A 178 6.34 -12.39 3.78
C PHE A 178 6.09 -13.71 3.03
N SER A 179 7.14 -14.28 2.41
CA SER A 179 7.06 -15.59 1.76
C SER A 179 6.72 -16.69 2.76
N ASN A 180 7.34 -16.68 3.95
CA ASN A 180 7.07 -17.63 5.02
C ASN A 180 5.64 -17.50 5.56
N LEU A 181 5.14 -16.26 5.71
CA LEU A 181 3.76 -15.98 6.09
C LEU A 181 2.78 -16.57 5.06
N GLY A 182 3.02 -16.33 3.77
CA GLY A 182 2.20 -16.88 2.69
C GLY A 182 2.21 -18.41 2.64
N LYS A 183 3.35 -19.06 2.94
CA LYS A 183 3.46 -20.52 3.02
C LYS A 183 2.70 -21.10 4.21
N GLY A 184 2.78 -20.46 5.38
CA GLY A 184 2.04 -20.86 6.57
C GLY A 184 0.52 -20.72 6.40
N GLN A 185 0.06 -19.71 5.63
CA GLN A 185 -1.36 -19.52 5.31
C GLN A 185 -1.89 -20.53 4.27
N ARG A 186 -1.05 -20.93 3.30
CA ARG A 186 -1.42 -21.91 2.26
C ARG A 186 -1.61 -23.34 2.77
N GLN A 187 -1.02 -23.69 3.92
CA GLN A 187 -1.22 -25.01 4.53
C GLN A 187 -2.58 -25.17 5.22
N GLY A 188 -3.38 -24.10 5.34
CA GLY A 188 -4.61 -24.11 6.12
C GLY A 188 -5.90 -24.46 5.38
N ASN A 189 -6.00 -24.26 4.06
CA ASN A 189 -7.23 -24.47 3.29
C ASN A 189 -6.90 -24.35 1.79
N TYR A 190 -6.93 -25.40 0.96
CA TYR A 190 -7.36 -25.33 -0.47
C TYR A 190 -7.48 -26.75 -1.04
N SER A 191 -8.70 -27.11 -1.45
CA SER A 191 -9.00 -28.22 -2.37
C SER A 191 -8.69 -27.80 -3.80
N GLU A 192 -8.13 -28.73 -4.56
CA GLU A 192 -7.73 -28.61 -5.97
C GLU A 192 -8.94 -28.37 -6.90
N ALA A 193 -9.21 -27.11 -7.25
CA ALA A 193 -9.99 -26.78 -8.44
C ALA A 193 -9.66 -25.34 -8.88
N ASP A 194 -9.40 -25.17 -10.18
CA ASP A 194 -9.06 -23.91 -10.88
C ASP A 194 -7.60 -23.44 -10.72
N GLU A 195 -6.66 -24.19 -11.34
CA GLU A 195 -5.33 -23.67 -11.69
C GLU A 195 -5.47 -22.56 -12.76
N LYS A 196 -5.83 -21.36 -12.31
CA LYS A 196 -5.41 -20.14 -13.01
C LYS A 196 -3.93 -19.95 -12.72
N PRO A 197 -3.08 -19.70 -13.74
CA PRO A 197 -1.65 -19.51 -13.50
C PRO A 197 -1.49 -18.42 -12.45
N ALA A 198 -0.78 -18.75 -11.38
CA ALA A 198 -0.53 -17.87 -10.25
C ALA A 198 -0.14 -16.49 -10.80
N LYS A 199 -0.95 -15.45 -10.54
CA LYS A 199 -0.80 -14.07 -11.04
C LYS A 199 0.67 -13.76 -11.32
N GLY A 200 1.10 -14.04 -12.55
CA GLY A 200 2.48 -13.90 -12.96
C GLY A 200 2.77 -12.42 -12.94
N PHE A 201 3.89 -12.04 -12.33
CA PHE A 201 4.32 -10.65 -12.36
C PHE A 201 4.50 -10.23 -13.83
N SER A 202 3.68 -9.30 -14.31
CA SER A 202 3.73 -8.82 -15.69
C SER A 202 4.39 -7.45 -15.78
N ILE A 203 5.47 -7.34 -16.56
CA ILE A 203 6.04 -6.04 -16.92
C ILE A 203 5.49 -5.65 -18.28
N SER A 204 4.85 -4.47 -18.33
CA SER A 204 4.51 -3.80 -19.57
C SER A 204 5.63 -2.84 -20.00
N VAL A 205 5.91 -2.79 -21.30
CA VAL A 205 6.97 -1.97 -21.90
C VAL A 205 6.41 -0.95 -22.87
#